data_AF-A0A377V3I8-F1
#
_entry.id   AF-A0A377V3I8-F1
#
_cell.length_a   1.000
_cell.length_b   1.000
_cell.length_c   1.000
_cell.angle_alpha   90.00
_cell.angle_beta   90.00
_cell.angle_gamma   90.00
#
_symmetry.space_group_name_H-M   'P 1'
#
loop_
_entity.id
_entity.type
_entity.pdbx_description
1 polymer ?
#
loop_
_entity_poly.entity_id
_entity_poly.type
_entity_poly.pdbx_seq_one_letter_code
_entity_poly.pdbx_strand_id
1 'polypeptide(L)' 'MFVELIYDKRNFAGLPGAREAILNELTKRMQRIFRRRKCG' A
#
# COMPACT_ATOMS: atom_id res chain seq x y z
N MET A 1 3.92 11.22 -7.69
CA MET A 1 2.88 11.28 -6.65
C MET A 1 3.34 10.41 -5.49
N PHE A 2 3.18 10.89 -4.26
CA PHE A 2 3.52 10.16 -3.04
C PHE A 2 2.25 9.85 -2.25
N VAL A 3 2.20 8.68 -1.63
CA VAL A 3 1.08 8.25 -0.77
C VAL A 3 1.69 7.69 0.51
N GLU A 4 1.17 8.14 1.65
CA GLU A 4 1.56 7.66 2.97
C GLU A 4 0.43 6.81 3.57
N LEU A 5 0.80 5.70 4.22
CA LEU A 5 -0.13 4.80 4.88
C LEU A 5 -0.19 5.14 6.39
N ILE A 6 -1.32 5.70 6.84
CA ILE A 6 -1.55 6.09 8.25
C ILE A 6 -2.60 5.16 8.86
N TYR A 7 -2.28 4.53 9.98
CA TYR A 7 -3.20 3.68 10.74
C TYR A 7 -2.79 3.58 12.21
N ASP A 8 -3.74 3.18 13.06
CA ASP A 8 -3.46 2.81 14.45
C ASP A 8 -2.85 1.40 14.52
N LYS A 9 -1.70 1.25 15.19
CA LYS A 9 -1.01 -0.05 15.33
C LYS A 9 -1.89 -1.12 15.97
N ARG A 10 -2.86 -0.73 16.81
CA ARG A 10 -3.79 -1.64 17.48
C ARG A 10 -4.77 -2.32 16.52
N ASN A 11 -5.01 -1.74 15.35
CA ASN A 11 -5.90 -2.32 14.34
C ASN A 11 -5.44 -3.70 13.87
N PHE A 12 -4.15 -4.01 14.00
CA PHE A 12 -3.55 -5.25 13.52
C PHE A 12 -2.70 -5.93 14.59
N ALA A 13 -2.92 -5.58 15.87
CA ALA A 13 -2.21 -6.22 16.98
C ALA A 13 -2.51 -7.73 16.98
N GLY A 14 -1.47 -8.55 17.08
CA GLY A 14 -1.59 -10.02 17.04
C GLY A 14 -1.67 -10.61 15.63
N LEU A 15 -1.67 -9.80 14.57
CA LEU A 15 -1.62 -10.27 13.18
C LEU A 15 -0.18 -10.17 12.63
N PRO A 16 0.56 -11.28 12.54
CA PRO A 16 1.93 -11.27 12.02
C PRO A 16 1.93 -10.87 10.54
N GLY A 17 2.79 -9.92 10.17
CA GLY A 17 2.96 -9.49 8.78
C GLY A 17 1.83 -8.62 8.20
N ALA A 18 0.89 -8.15 9.03
CA ALA A 18 -0.25 -7.36 8.56
C ALA A 18 0.18 -6.05 7.87
N ARG A 19 1.21 -5.39 8.39
CA ARG A 19 1.75 -4.15 7.80
C ARG A 19 2.27 -4.40 6.38
N GLU A 20 3.07 -5.44 6.20
CA GLU A 20 3.66 -5.81 4.92
C GLU A 20 2.57 -6.21 3.91
N ALA A 21 1.56 -6.97 4.36
CA ALA A 21 0.43 -7.34 3.53
C ALA A 21 -0.34 -6.12 3.01
N ILE A 22 -0.66 -5.16 3.87
CA ILE A 22 -1.36 -3.92 3.50
C ILE A 22 -0.52 -3.09 2.53
N LEU A 23 0.78 -2.94 2.81
CA LEU A 23 1.69 -2.17 1.97
C LEU A 23 1.79 -2.79 0.57
N ASN A 24 1.90 -4.11 0.48
CA ASN A 24 1.98 -4.83 -0.79
C ASN A 24 0.70 -4.65 -1.61
N GLU A 25 -0.47 -4.76 -0.99
CA GLU A 25 -1.75 -4.57 -1.67
C GLU A 25 -1.95 -3.12 -2.12
N LEU A 26 -1.61 -2.15 -1.26
CA LEU A 26 -1.65 -0.73 -1.61
C LEU A 26 -0.73 -0.44 -2.80
N THR A 27 0.48 -0.99 -2.80
CA THR A 27 1.45 -0.83 -3.91
C THR A 27 0.89 -1.37 -5.22
N LYS A 28 0.31 -2.58 -5.23
CA LYS A 28 -0.31 -3.17 -6.43
C LYS A 28 -1.47 -2.32 -6.94
N ARG A 29 -2.35 -1.85 -6.05
CA ARG A 29 -3.49 -0.99 -6.43
C ARG A 29 -3.03 0.36 -6.97
N MET A 30 -2.03 0.97 -6.34
CA MET A 30 -1.45 2.24 -6.81
C MET A 30 -0.80 2.09 -8.18
N GLN A 31 -0.07 1.01 -8.43
CA GLN A 31 0.50 0.73 -9.76
C GLN A 31 -0.59 0.60 -10.84
N ARG A 32 -1.74 -0.01 -10.51
CA ARG A 32 -2.86 -0.14 -11.44
C ARG A 32 -3.56 1.20 -11.72
N ILE A 33 -3.84 1.97 -10.67
CA ILE A 33 -4.49 3.29 -10.78
C ILE A 33 -3.57 4.28 -11.51
N PHE A 34 -2.32 4.32 -11.09
CA PHE A 34 -1.27 5.18 -11.63
C PHE A 34 -0.37 4.39 -12.55
N ARG A 35 -0.97 3.64 -13.49
CA ARG A 35 -0.22 3.02 -14.58
C ARG A 35 0.53 4.14 -15.27
N ARG A 36 1.86 4.21 -15.05
CA ARG A 36 2.71 5.18 -15.72
C ARG A 36 2.36 5.07 -17.19
N ARG A 37 1.73 6.11 -17.75
CA ARG A 37 1.84 6.33 -19.18
C ARG A 37 3.34 6.39 -19.39
N LYS A 38 3.92 5.36 -20.02
CA LYS A 38 5.14 5.58 -20.76
C LYS A 38 4.71 6.56 -21.83
N CYS A 39 4.88 7.85 -21.57
CA CYS A 39 5.03 8.80 -22.65
C CYS A 39 6.23 8.27 -23.43
N GLY A 40 5.97 7.88 -24.68
CA GLY A 40 7.01 7.48 -25.62
C GLY A 40 7.96 8.62 -25.91
#